data_AF-A0A0T5ZB80-F1
#
_entry.id   AF-A0A0T5ZB80-F1
#
_cell.length_a   1.000
_cell.length_b   1.000
_cell.length_c   1.000
_cell.angle_alpha   90.00
_cell.angle_beta   90.00
_cell.angle_gamma   90.00
#
_symmetry.space_group_name_H-M   'P 1'
#
loop_
_entity.id
_entity.type
_entity.pdbx_description
1 polymer ?
#
loop_
_entity_poly.entity_id
_entity_poly.type
_entity_poly.pdbx_seq_one_letter_code
_entity_poly.pdbx_strand_id
1 'polypeptide(L)'
;MQTTDLTPKPQHAGILLAVCLLLVGCGPTRAPTPSTGHLLPKPTPAQPGAAIPPPVTRPALLPEPRAEAPLESYTVVVSDVPLRELLFTLARDAGLNLDIDNNITGNITLNAVDQTLPRILDRITHLSAVRYEIDDDVLRVMQDTPFLRSYIVDYVNLSRQSSNAIQISTKVASKVAGGEGGEGEGNTSNTQLKGEVSNRFWQSLFVNLTAIIGDKNPSGGSGSESGASASARPTSSSTLKPA
;
A
#
# COMPACT_ATOMS: atom_id res chain seq x y z
N MET A 1 59.27 48.49 -9.97
CA MET A 1 57.99 48.77 -10.66
C MET A 1 58.32 48.72 -12.15
N GLN A 2 58.02 47.58 -12.79
CA GLN A 2 56.98 47.45 -13.85
C GLN A 2 57.31 48.35 -15.06
N THR A 3 57.54 47.85 -16.26
CA THR A 3 56.61 47.02 -17.05
C THR A 3 57.37 46.24 -18.13
N THR A 4 57.10 44.93 -18.27
CA THR A 4 57.45 44.16 -19.46
C THR A 4 56.22 44.03 -20.34
N ASP A 5 56.26 44.72 -21.47
CA ASP A 5 55.24 44.73 -22.52
C ASP A 5 55.24 43.35 -23.22
N LEU A 6 54.24 42.51 -22.91
CA LEU A 6 53.95 41.30 -23.67
C LEU A 6 52.86 41.63 -24.69
N THR A 7 53.26 41.85 -25.94
CA THR A 7 52.37 41.92 -27.10
C THR A 7 51.75 40.54 -27.38
N PRO A 8 50.42 40.34 -27.30
CA PRO A 8 49.81 39.08 -27.70
C PRO A 8 49.64 39.05 -29.22
N LYS A 9 50.29 38.07 -29.85
CA LYS A 9 50.22 37.76 -31.29
C LYS A 9 48.75 37.57 -31.73
N PRO A 10 48.27 38.18 -32.84
CA PRO A 10 46.84 38.28 -33.19
C PRO A 10 46.18 36.93 -33.55
N GLN A 11 46.96 35.86 -33.68
CA GLN A 11 46.51 34.51 -33.99
C GLN A 11 45.72 33.82 -32.86
N HIS A 12 45.88 34.24 -31.60
CA HIS A 12 45.15 33.65 -30.47
C HIS A 12 43.85 34.41 -30.14
N ALA A 13 43.74 35.69 -30.50
CA ALA A 13 42.54 36.49 -30.30
C ALA A 13 41.36 35.99 -31.16
N GLY A 14 41.63 35.58 -32.41
CA GLY A 14 40.61 34.99 -33.29
C GLY A 14 40.12 33.62 -32.81
N ILE A 15 41.02 32.80 -32.24
CA ILE A 15 40.67 31.48 -31.70
C ILE A 15 39.88 31.61 -30.40
N LEU A 16 40.23 32.56 -29.52
CA LEU A 16 39.48 32.81 -28.29
C LEU A 16 38.06 33.34 -28.59
N LEU A 17 37.91 34.21 -29.59
CA LEU A 17 36.61 34.74 -30.02
C LEU A 17 35.73 33.65 -30.68
N ALA A 18 36.34 32.75 -31.46
CA ALA A 18 35.64 31.62 -32.08
C ALA A 18 35.17 30.57 -31.05
N VAL A 19 35.97 30.32 -29.99
CA VAL A 19 35.58 29.41 -28.89
C VAL A 19 34.46 29.99 -28.05
N CYS A 20 34.43 31.32 -27.81
CA CYS A 20 33.33 31.97 -27.12
C CYS A 20 32.00 31.93 -27.89
N LEU A 21 32.01 31.94 -29.24
CA LEU A 21 30.80 31.79 -30.05
C LEU A 21 30.21 30.36 -30.00
N LEU A 22 31.04 29.34 -29.78
CA LEU A 22 30.60 27.94 -29.72
C LEU A 22 29.94 27.56 -28.38
N LEU A 23 30.08 28.39 -27.33
CA LEU A 23 29.54 28.13 -25.99
C LEU A 23 28.12 28.70 -25.76
N VAL A 24 27.52 29.40 -26.74
CA VAL A 24 26.17 30.00 -26.61
C VAL A 24 25.03 29.03 -26.93
N GLY A 25 25.33 27.79 -27.31
CA GLY A 25 24.35 26.80 -27.75
C GLY A 25 23.93 25.78 -26.70
N CYS A 26 23.33 26.17 -25.58
CA CYS A 26 22.50 25.25 -24.80
C CYS A 26 21.46 25.97 -23.93
N GLY A 27 20.31 26.26 -24.53
CA GLY A 27 19.10 26.67 -23.81
C GLY A 27 17.90 25.88 -24.35
N PRO A 28 17.03 25.32 -23.48
CA PRO A 28 15.85 24.61 -23.94
C PRO A 28 14.92 25.58 -24.70
N THR A 29 14.75 25.36 -26.00
CA THR A 29 13.99 26.23 -26.90
C THR A 29 12.47 26.12 -26.74
N ARG A 30 11.98 25.48 -25.67
CA ARG A 30 10.54 25.43 -25.38
C ARG A 30 10.29 25.23 -23.90
N ALA A 31 9.76 26.27 -23.24
CA ALA A 31 9.15 26.09 -21.93
C ALA A 31 7.91 25.17 -22.08
N PRO A 32 7.71 24.16 -21.21
CA PRO A 32 6.48 23.38 -21.21
C PRO A 32 5.32 24.32 -20.85
N THR A 33 4.35 24.43 -21.76
CA THR A 33 3.12 25.16 -21.49
C THR A 33 2.35 24.42 -20.39
N PRO A 34 2.09 25.04 -19.23
CA PRO A 34 1.29 24.39 -18.20
C PRO A 34 -0.14 24.16 -18.72
N SER A 35 -0.68 22.96 -18.49
CA SER A 35 -2.03 22.61 -18.91
C SER A 35 -3.04 23.51 -18.17
N THR A 36 -3.64 24.43 -18.92
CA THR A 36 -4.56 25.48 -18.45
C THR A 36 -5.98 24.93 -18.22
N GLY A 37 -6.11 23.63 -17.92
CA GLY A 37 -7.39 22.93 -17.82
C GLY A 37 -7.87 22.67 -16.40
N HIS A 38 -6.96 22.64 -15.42
CA HIS A 38 -7.30 22.28 -14.02
C HIS A 38 -7.13 23.44 -13.03
N LEU A 39 -6.45 24.53 -13.40
CA LEU A 39 -6.15 25.65 -12.49
C LEU A 39 -7.05 26.88 -12.69
N LEU A 40 -7.86 26.87 -13.74
CA LEU A 40 -8.85 27.90 -13.99
C LEU A 40 -10.22 27.22 -14.02
N PRO A 41 -11.18 27.65 -13.19
CA PRO A 41 -12.57 27.31 -13.43
C PRO A 41 -12.88 27.78 -14.83
N LYS A 42 -13.13 26.85 -15.76
CA LYS A 42 -13.68 27.19 -17.07
C LYS A 42 -14.91 28.05 -16.78
N PRO A 43 -14.98 29.31 -17.23
CA PRO A 43 -16.18 30.10 -17.10
C PRO A 43 -17.18 29.47 -18.07
N THR A 44 -17.93 28.48 -17.59
CA THR A 44 -19.19 28.12 -18.20
C THR A 44 -20.04 29.37 -18.06
N PRO A 45 -20.52 29.98 -19.16
CA PRO A 45 -21.49 31.05 -19.05
C PRO A 45 -22.63 30.54 -18.18
N ALA A 46 -22.80 31.13 -17.00
CA ALA A 46 -23.96 30.86 -16.18
C ALA A 46 -25.16 31.33 -16.98
N GLN A 47 -25.82 30.40 -17.66
CA GLN A 47 -27.03 30.68 -18.42
C GLN A 47 -28.06 31.21 -17.42
N PRO A 48 -28.49 32.48 -17.52
CA PRO A 48 -29.49 33.03 -16.62
C PRO A 48 -30.78 32.26 -16.85
N GLY A 49 -31.19 31.45 -15.87
CA GLY A 49 -32.37 30.61 -15.98
C GLY A 49 -32.14 29.09 -16.10
N ALA A 50 -30.92 28.59 -15.87
CA ALA A 50 -30.74 27.16 -15.61
C ALA A 50 -31.34 26.81 -14.24
N ALA A 51 -32.67 26.66 -14.21
CA ALA A 51 -33.39 26.12 -13.07
C ALA A 51 -32.73 24.81 -12.67
N ILE A 52 -32.32 24.71 -11.40
CA ILE A 52 -31.78 23.48 -10.85
C ILE A 52 -32.82 22.40 -11.14
N PRO A 53 -32.45 21.32 -11.88
CA PRO A 53 -33.41 20.28 -12.20
C PRO A 53 -33.99 19.76 -10.88
N PRO A 54 -35.32 19.62 -10.79
CA PRO A 54 -35.96 19.22 -9.54
C PRO A 54 -35.35 17.89 -9.07
N PRO A 55 -35.16 17.71 -7.75
CA PRO A 55 -34.61 16.48 -7.20
C PRO A 55 -35.34 15.27 -7.78
N VAL A 56 -34.58 14.34 -8.35
CA VAL A 56 -35.10 13.10 -8.93
C VAL A 56 -35.70 12.28 -7.81
N THR A 57 -37.00 12.45 -7.59
CA THR A 57 -37.75 11.88 -6.47
C THR A 57 -38.32 10.50 -6.78
N ARG A 58 -38.16 10.05 -8.03
CA ARG A 58 -38.57 8.72 -8.47
C ARG A 58 -37.34 7.84 -8.59
N PRO A 59 -37.28 6.69 -7.88
CA PRO A 59 -36.26 5.70 -8.17
C PRO A 59 -36.40 5.28 -9.64
N ALA A 60 -35.27 5.09 -10.32
CA ALA A 60 -35.27 4.49 -11.65
C ALA A 60 -36.05 3.17 -11.57
N LEU A 61 -36.97 2.95 -12.51
CA LEU A 61 -37.68 1.68 -12.61
C LEU A 61 -36.62 0.60 -12.83
N LEU A 62 -36.42 -0.24 -11.82
CA LEU A 62 -35.60 -1.42 -11.95
C LEU A 62 -36.24 -2.28 -13.05
N PRO A 63 -35.46 -2.81 -14.00
CA PRO A 63 -35.99 -3.80 -14.92
C PRO A 63 -36.61 -4.94 -14.11
N GLU A 64 -37.72 -5.48 -14.62
CA GLU A 64 -38.39 -6.58 -13.95
C GLU A 64 -37.38 -7.72 -13.71
N PRO A 65 -37.38 -8.33 -12.51
CA PRO A 65 -36.48 -9.42 -12.20
C PRO A 65 -36.63 -10.52 -13.24
N ARG A 66 -35.55 -10.81 -13.97
CA ARG A 66 -35.52 -11.93 -14.90
C ARG A 66 -35.58 -13.20 -14.05
N ALA A 67 -36.63 -14.00 -14.22
CA ALA A 67 -36.70 -15.31 -13.62
C ALA A 67 -35.57 -16.17 -14.22
N GLU A 68 -34.57 -16.50 -13.40
CA GLU A 68 -33.56 -17.49 -13.76
C GLU A 68 -34.21 -18.88 -13.74
N ALA A 69 -33.79 -19.75 -14.67
CA ALA A 69 -34.27 -21.12 -14.71
C ALA A 69 -33.91 -21.84 -13.39
N PRO A 70 -34.81 -22.64 -12.81
CA PRO A 70 -34.49 -23.45 -11.64
C PRO A 70 -33.30 -24.35 -11.95
N LEU A 71 -32.22 -24.21 -11.18
CA LEU A 71 -31.09 -25.12 -11.22
C LEU A 71 -31.53 -26.52 -10.76
N GLU A 72 -31.07 -27.54 -11.46
CA GLU A 72 -31.35 -28.93 -11.10
C GLU A 72 -30.81 -29.25 -9.70
N SER A 73 -31.61 -30.00 -8.94
CA SER A 73 -31.29 -30.40 -7.57
C SER A 73 -30.91 -31.88 -7.53
N TYR A 74 -29.80 -32.18 -6.88
CA TYR A 74 -29.24 -33.52 -6.76
C TYR A 74 -29.19 -33.94 -5.30
N THR A 75 -29.29 -35.25 -5.07
CA THR A 75 -29.19 -35.84 -3.74
C THR A 75 -28.08 -36.88 -3.72
N VAL A 76 -27.08 -36.64 -2.88
CA VAL A 76 -25.90 -37.49 -2.72
C VAL A 76 -25.63 -37.70 -1.23
N VAL A 77 -25.63 -38.96 -0.82
CA VAL A 77 -25.32 -39.38 0.54
C VAL A 77 -24.20 -40.41 0.47
N VAL A 78 -23.00 -39.98 0.83
CA VAL A 78 -21.79 -40.79 0.80
C VAL A 78 -21.04 -40.71 2.11
N SER A 79 -20.41 -41.82 2.49
CA SER A 79 -19.57 -41.92 3.69
C SER A 79 -18.27 -42.62 3.32
N ASP A 80 -17.15 -41.96 3.58
CA ASP A 80 -15.80 -42.47 3.34
C ASP A 80 -15.57 -42.97 1.89
N VAL A 81 -16.05 -42.20 0.92
CA VAL A 81 -15.90 -42.53 -0.51
C VAL A 81 -14.70 -41.77 -1.09
N PRO A 82 -13.90 -42.39 -1.97
CA PRO A 82 -12.82 -41.68 -2.68
C PRO A 82 -13.35 -40.46 -3.44
N LEU A 83 -12.74 -39.31 -3.25
CA LEU A 83 -13.17 -38.05 -3.87
C LEU A 83 -13.28 -38.15 -5.40
N ARG A 84 -12.35 -38.88 -6.04
CA ARG A 84 -12.36 -39.10 -7.49
C ARG A 84 -13.62 -39.82 -7.97
N GLU A 85 -14.06 -40.84 -7.24
CA GLU A 85 -15.26 -41.61 -7.57
C GLU A 85 -16.52 -40.76 -7.38
N LEU A 86 -16.59 -40.02 -6.27
CA LEU A 86 -17.68 -39.09 -5.99
C LEU A 86 -17.82 -38.04 -7.11
N LEU A 87 -16.72 -37.41 -7.52
CA LEU A 87 -16.73 -36.42 -8.62
C LEU A 87 -17.18 -37.06 -9.94
N PHE A 88 -16.75 -38.28 -10.22
CA PHE A 88 -17.19 -39.03 -11.41
C PHE A 88 -18.70 -39.29 -11.39
N THR A 89 -19.24 -39.70 -10.24
CA THR A 89 -20.68 -39.91 -10.11
C THR A 89 -21.48 -38.62 -10.25
N LEU A 90 -20.97 -37.52 -9.68
CA LEU A 90 -21.61 -36.21 -9.74
C LEU A 90 -21.62 -35.64 -11.16
N ALA A 91 -20.49 -35.69 -11.86
CA ALA A 91 -20.42 -35.22 -13.24
C ALA A 91 -21.31 -36.05 -14.17
N ARG A 92 -21.35 -37.38 -13.97
CA ARG A 92 -22.25 -38.27 -14.72
C ARG A 92 -23.72 -37.93 -14.50
N ASP A 93 -24.12 -37.65 -13.26
CA ASP A 93 -25.51 -37.32 -12.91
C ASP A 93 -25.92 -35.95 -13.47
N ALA A 94 -25.00 -35.00 -13.47
CA ALA A 94 -25.19 -33.67 -14.05
C ALA A 94 -25.02 -33.62 -15.59
N GLY A 95 -24.57 -34.71 -16.23
CA GLY A 95 -24.33 -34.76 -17.67
C GLY A 95 -23.11 -33.96 -18.16
N LEU A 96 -22.18 -33.58 -17.27
CA LEU A 96 -20.99 -32.80 -17.61
C LEU A 96 -19.78 -33.69 -17.94
N ASN A 97 -18.91 -33.21 -18.82
CA ASN A 97 -17.58 -33.79 -19.02
C ASN A 97 -16.68 -33.46 -17.82
N LEU A 98 -15.75 -34.35 -17.48
CA LEU A 98 -14.97 -34.26 -16.24
C LEU A 98 -13.48 -34.46 -16.48
N ASP A 99 -12.70 -33.43 -16.13
CA ASP A 99 -11.23 -33.45 -16.16
C ASP A 99 -10.70 -33.38 -14.73
N ILE A 100 -9.99 -34.42 -14.26
CA ILE A 100 -9.45 -34.50 -12.89
C ILE A 100 -7.92 -34.58 -12.93
N ASP A 101 -7.24 -33.72 -12.17
CA ASP A 101 -5.79 -33.82 -11.94
C ASP A 101 -5.41 -35.12 -11.19
N ASN A 102 -4.24 -35.67 -11.51
CA ASN A 102 -3.72 -36.90 -10.91
C ASN A 102 -3.42 -36.75 -9.41
N ASN A 103 -3.13 -35.54 -8.94
CA ASN A 103 -2.75 -35.27 -7.55
C ASN A 103 -3.93 -35.20 -6.56
N ILE A 104 -5.17 -35.41 -7.03
CA ILE A 104 -6.35 -35.40 -6.17
C ILE A 104 -6.48 -36.74 -5.45
N THR A 105 -6.26 -36.72 -4.13
CA THR A 105 -6.37 -37.86 -3.23
C THR A 105 -7.15 -37.49 -1.98
N GLY A 106 -7.90 -38.45 -1.42
CA GLY A 106 -8.62 -38.28 -0.17
C GLY A 106 -9.99 -38.93 -0.20
N ASN A 107 -10.51 -39.20 0.99
CA ASN A 107 -11.85 -39.74 1.19
C ASN A 107 -12.75 -38.62 1.72
N ILE A 108 -14.02 -38.64 1.30
CA ILE A 108 -15.01 -37.64 1.70
C ILE A 108 -16.25 -38.33 2.22
N THR A 109 -16.81 -37.74 3.27
CA THR A 109 -18.15 -38.01 3.77
C THR A 109 -19.00 -36.77 3.53
N LEU A 110 -20.06 -36.92 2.75
CA LEU A 110 -20.92 -35.81 2.36
C LEU A 110 -22.38 -36.25 2.36
N ASN A 111 -23.22 -35.47 3.04
CA ASN A 111 -24.67 -35.56 2.93
C ASN A 111 -25.19 -34.28 2.29
N ALA A 112 -25.68 -34.38 1.06
CA ALA A 112 -26.30 -33.30 0.31
C ALA A 112 -27.65 -33.78 -0.21
N VAL A 113 -28.74 -33.20 0.28
CA VAL A 113 -30.11 -33.50 -0.16
C VAL A 113 -30.69 -32.25 -0.79
N ASP A 114 -31.31 -32.40 -1.96
CA ASP A 114 -31.96 -31.32 -2.73
C ASP A 114 -31.05 -30.08 -2.91
N GLN A 115 -29.79 -30.30 -3.27
CA GLN A 115 -28.80 -29.23 -3.48
C GLN A 115 -28.42 -29.11 -4.94
N THR A 116 -28.18 -27.88 -5.40
CA THR A 116 -27.68 -27.61 -6.75
C THR A 116 -26.24 -28.08 -6.88
N LEU A 117 -25.82 -28.50 -8.09
CA LEU A 117 -24.46 -28.97 -8.34
C LEU A 117 -23.38 -27.99 -7.87
N PRO A 118 -23.43 -26.67 -8.19
CA PRO A 118 -22.42 -25.72 -7.72
C PRO A 118 -22.32 -25.67 -6.19
N ARG A 119 -23.45 -25.79 -5.50
CA ARG A 119 -23.48 -25.81 -4.02
C ARG A 119 -22.84 -27.07 -3.45
N ILE A 120 -23.04 -28.22 -4.09
CA ILE A 120 -22.38 -29.47 -3.71
C ILE A 120 -20.88 -29.36 -3.94
N LEU A 121 -20.45 -28.83 -5.10
CA LEU A 121 -19.04 -28.62 -5.43
C LEU A 121 -18.35 -27.66 -4.45
N ASP A 122 -18.99 -26.53 -4.09
CA ASP A 122 -18.48 -25.61 -3.08
C ASP A 122 -18.29 -26.29 -1.72
N ARG A 123 -19.22 -27.17 -1.32
CA ARG A 123 -19.03 -27.95 -0.09
C ARG A 123 -17.84 -28.90 -0.20
N ILE A 124 -17.61 -29.49 -1.37
CA ILE A 124 -16.46 -30.37 -1.61
C ILE A 124 -15.13 -29.59 -1.54
N THR A 125 -15.06 -28.38 -2.10
CA THR A 125 -13.84 -27.53 -2.02
C THR A 125 -13.54 -27.05 -0.61
N HIS A 126 -14.54 -26.94 0.26
CA HIS A 126 -14.32 -26.65 1.68
C HIS A 126 -13.86 -27.88 2.49
N LEU A 127 -14.25 -29.08 2.08
CA LEU A 127 -13.87 -30.33 2.76
C LEU A 127 -12.53 -30.89 2.27
N SER A 128 -12.12 -30.55 1.05
CA SER A 128 -10.92 -31.07 0.41
C SER A 128 -10.16 -29.94 -0.30
N ALA A 129 -8.84 -30.00 -0.34
CA ALA A 129 -7.98 -28.99 -0.96
C ALA A 129 -8.00 -29.08 -2.49
N VAL A 130 -9.17 -28.87 -3.09
CA VAL A 130 -9.40 -28.87 -4.54
C VAL A 130 -10.12 -27.61 -4.98
N ARG A 131 -9.88 -27.19 -6.21
CA ARG A 131 -10.59 -26.14 -6.91
C ARG A 131 -11.29 -26.73 -8.12
N TYR A 132 -12.47 -26.22 -8.44
CA TYR A 132 -13.16 -26.53 -9.68
C TYR A 132 -13.32 -25.30 -10.56
N GLU A 133 -13.44 -25.53 -11.86
CA GLU A 133 -13.77 -24.55 -12.88
C GLU A 133 -14.78 -25.22 -13.83
N ILE A 134 -15.84 -24.49 -14.21
CA ILE A 134 -16.86 -24.97 -15.15
C ILE A 134 -16.71 -24.13 -16.40
N ASP A 135 -16.15 -24.73 -17.44
CA ASP A 135 -16.02 -24.13 -18.77
C ASP A 135 -17.03 -24.82 -19.71
N ASP A 136 -18.11 -24.12 -20.05
CA ASP A 136 -19.24 -24.63 -20.85
C ASP A 136 -19.84 -25.93 -20.29
N ASP A 137 -19.38 -27.07 -20.78
CA ASP A 137 -19.85 -28.43 -20.44
C ASP A 137 -18.73 -29.29 -19.83
N VAL A 138 -17.61 -28.69 -19.45
CA VAL A 138 -16.45 -29.36 -18.86
C VAL A 138 -16.23 -28.88 -17.43
N LEU A 139 -16.36 -29.79 -16.48
CA LEU A 139 -15.97 -29.63 -15.09
C LEU A 139 -14.50 -30.01 -14.93
N ARG A 140 -13.65 -29.01 -14.72
CA ARG A 140 -12.22 -29.21 -14.47
C ARG A 140 -11.94 -29.11 -12.98
N VAL A 141 -11.36 -30.16 -12.40
CA VAL A 141 -11.00 -30.22 -10.98
C VAL A 141 -9.48 -30.32 -10.83
N MET A 142 -8.91 -29.39 -10.06
CA MET A 142 -7.48 -29.25 -9.84
C MET A 142 -7.19 -29.23 -8.34
N GLN A 143 -5.98 -29.60 -7.94
CA GLN A 143 -5.55 -29.45 -6.55
C GLN A 143 -5.39 -27.96 -6.21
N ASP A 144 -5.84 -27.54 -5.02
CA ASP A 144 -5.63 -26.18 -4.52
C ASP A 144 -4.17 -26.01 -4.07
N THR A 145 -3.30 -25.72 -5.05
CA THR A 145 -1.87 -25.52 -4.85
C THR A 145 -1.51 -24.04 -5.04
N PRO A 146 -0.56 -23.50 -4.24
CA PRO A 146 -0.12 -22.13 -4.40
C PRO A 146 0.55 -21.94 -5.77
N PHE A 147 0.14 -20.91 -6.51
CA PHE A 147 0.70 -20.56 -7.81
C PHE A 147 1.26 -19.14 -7.79
N LEU A 148 2.29 -18.91 -8.61
CA LEU A 148 2.88 -17.58 -8.75
C LEU A 148 1.95 -16.67 -9.56
N ARG A 149 1.53 -15.56 -8.96
CA ARG A 149 0.92 -14.43 -9.70
C ARG A 149 1.77 -13.19 -9.53
N SER A 150 1.99 -12.52 -10.66
CA SER A 150 2.61 -11.19 -10.69
C SER A 150 1.51 -10.14 -10.69
N TYR A 151 1.53 -9.27 -9.69
CA TYR A 151 0.62 -8.12 -9.60
C TYR A 151 1.42 -6.83 -9.78
N ILE A 152 0.87 -5.91 -10.55
CA ILE A 152 1.43 -4.55 -10.68
C ILE A 152 0.86 -3.72 -9.54
N VAL A 153 1.74 -3.11 -8.75
CA VAL A 153 1.37 -2.20 -7.66
C VAL A 153 1.70 -0.79 -8.09
N ASP A 154 0.68 0.00 -8.40
CA ASP A 154 0.80 1.39 -8.81
C ASP A 154 1.07 2.29 -7.60
N TYR A 155 2.28 2.20 -7.07
CA TYR A 155 2.72 3.04 -5.97
C TYR A 155 4.08 3.67 -6.25
N VAL A 156 4.32 4.83 -5.65
CA VAL A 156 5.60 5.51 -5.81
C VAL A 156 6.69 4.69 -5.14
N ASN A 157 7.79 4.45 -5.86
CA ASN A 157 8.99 3.85 -5.27
C ASN A 157 9.73 4.90 -4.41
N LEU A 158 9.23 5.11 -3.19
CA LEU A 158 9.82 6.02 -2.22
C LEU A 158 9.85 5.37 -0.84
N SER A 159 10.99 5.51 -0.17
CA SER A 159 11.09 5.41 1.29
C SER A 159 11.45 6.78 1.84
N ARG A 160 10.65 7.30 2.77
CA ARG A 160 10.91 8.59 3.42
C ARG A 160 11.20 8.36 4.89
N GLN A 161 12.29 8.89 5.37
CA GLN A 161 12.60 8.93 6.81
C GLN A 161 12.99 10.37 7.14
N SER A 162 12.27 10.97 8.09
CA SER A 162 12.47 12.33 8.54
C SER A 162 12.69 12.30 10.04
N SER A 163 13.92 12.57 10.48
CA SER A 163 14.27 12.72 11.88
C SER A 163 14.43 14.21 12.21
N ASN A 164 13.72 14.69 13.23
CA ASN A 164 13.90 16.01 13.82
C ASN A 164 14.43 15.83 15.25
N ALA A 165 15.44 16.59 15.63
CA ALA A 165 15.96 16.61 16.99
C ALA A 165 16.00 18.06 17.48
N ILE A 166 15.11 18.42 18.40
CA ILE A 166 15.09 19.72 19.06
C ILE A 166 15.86 19.56 20.38
N GLN A 167 16.94 20.31 20.55
CA GLN A 167 17.72 20.36 21.79
C GLN A 167 17.55 21.74 22.41
N ILE A 168 16.97 21.80 23.61
CA ILE A 168 16.80 23.04 24.38
C ILE A 168 17.75 22.95 25.57
N SER A 169 18.79 23.78 25.56
CA SER A 169 19.71 23.93 26.69
C SER A 169 19.43 25.26 27.40
N THR A 170 18.83 25.21 28.58
CA THR A 170 18.54 26.39 29.39
C THR A 170 19.51 26.45 30.56
N LYS A 171 20.34 27.50 30.61
CA LYS A 171 21.22 27.80 31.75
C LYS A 171 20.58 28.89 32.60
N VAL A 172 20.25 28.60 33.85
CA VAL A 172 19.76 29.60 34.80
C VAL A 172 20.92 30.06 35.68
N ALA A 173 21.42 31.26 35.45
CA ALA A 173 22.38 31.91 36.34
C ALA A 173 21.59 32.63 37.45
N SER A 174 21.53 32.05 38.65
CA SER A 174 20.94 32.71 39.82
C SER A 174 21.90 33.78 40.34
N LYS A 175 21.77 35.02 39.85
CA LYS A 175 22.45 36.17 40.46
C LYS A 175 21.64 36.63 41.68
N VAL A 176 22.00 36.13 42.86
CA VAL A 176 21.51 36.69 44.12
C VAL A 176 22.13 38.09 44.26
N ALA A 177 21.28 39.11 44.37
CA ALA A 177 21.71 40.49 44.57
C ALA A 177 22.30 40.64 45.98
N GLY A 178 23.63 40.62 46.07
CA GLY A 178 24.38 40.90 47.29
C GLY A 178 25.49 39.88 47.53
N GLY A 179 26.69 40.16 47.01
CA GLY A 179 27.87 39.35 47.28
C GLY A 179 28.87 39.39 46.13
N GLU A 180 29.90 40.23 46.27
CA GLU A 180 31.10 40.21 45.44
C GLU A 180 31.85 38.89 45.65
N GLY A 181 32.06 38.13 44.57
CA GLY A 181 32.94 36.95 44.56
C GLY A 181 32.26 35.62 44.85
N GLY A 182 31.53 35.07 43.87
CA GLY A 182 31.08 33.68 43.89
C GLY A 182 30.69 33.24 42.48
N GLU A 183 31.51 32.41 41.86
CA GLU A 183 31.22 31.78 40.57
C GLU A 183 30.08 30.77 40.78
N GLY A 184 28.84 31.22 40.61
CA GLY A 184 27.66 30.38 40.76
C GLY A 184 27.60 29.36 39.63
N GLU A 185 27.77 28.08 39.98
CA GLU A 185 27.54 26.97 39.06
C GLU A 185 26.08 26.97 38.60
N GLY A 186 25.84 27.49 37.39
CA GLY A 186 24.51 27.64 36.84
C GLY A 186 23.89 26.28 36.52
N ASN A 187 22.70 26.00 37.06
CA ASN A 187 21.93 24.80 36.72
C ASN A 187 21.64 24.77 35.22
N THR A 188 22.16 23.75 34.52
CA THR A 188 22.00 23.55 33.08
C THR A 188 20.95 22.46 32.84
N SER A 189 19.77 22.85 32.37
CA SER A 189 18.72 21.91 31.96
C SER A 189 18.84 21.64 30.47
N ASN A 190 19.01 20.38 30.08
CA ASN A 190 19.02 19.96 28.68
C ASN A 190 17.78 19.10 28.40
N THR A 191 16.90 19.58 27.52
CA THR A 191 15.71 18.86 27.05
C THR A 191 15.91 18.49 25.59
N GLN A 192 15.95 17.20 25.29
CA GLN A 192 16.05 16.69 23.93
C GLN A 192 14.72 16.07 23.49
N LEU A 193 14.11 16.62 22.43
CA LEU A 193 12.95 16.05 21.77
C LEU A 193 13.37 15.46 20.42
N LYS A 194 13.26 14.14 20.28
CA LYS A 194 13.48 13.44 19.00
C LYS A 194 12.12 13.08 18.42
N GLY A 195 11.84 13.55 17.20
CA GLY A 195 10.70 13.13 16.40
C GLY A 195 11.18 12.38 15.18
N GLU A 196 10.65 11.19 14.93
CA GLU A 196 10.94 10.42 13.73
C GLU A 196 9.63 10.15 12.99
N VAL A 197 9.61 10.46 11.70
CA VAL A 197 8.51 10.13 10.79
C VAL A 197 9.08 9.27 9.69
N SER A 198 8.64 8.01 9.61
CA SER A 198 9.04 7.09 8.58
C SER A 198 7.84 6.66 7.72
N ASN A 199 8.06 6.55 6.41
CA ASN A 199 7.16 5.92 5.46
C ASN A 199 7.98 4.91 4.66
N ARG A 200 7.70 3.62 4.89
CA ARG A 200 8.37 2.49 4.24
C ARG A 200 7.32 1.53 3.66
N PHE A 201 6.45 2.06 2.79
CA PHE A 201 5.35 1.31 2.18
C PHE A 201 5.75 -0.07 1.63
N TRP A 202 6.79 -0.14 0.80
CA TRP A 202 7.20 -1.39 0.16
C TRP A 202 7.68 -2.45 1.15
N GLN A 203 8.34 -2.04 2.24
CA GLN A 203 8.74 -2.95 3.32
C GLN A 203 7.52 -3.48 4.07
N SER A 204 6.57 -2.59 4.42
CA SER A 204 5.34 -3.00 5.09
C SER A 204 4.50 -3.94 4.22
N LEU A 205 4.45 -3.69 2.91
CA LEU A 205 3.71 -4.53 1.97
C LEU A 205 4.33 -5.91 1.88
N PHE A 206 5.65 -6.00 1.75
CA PHE A 206 6.36 -7.28 1.72
C PHE A 206 6.11 -8.10 3.00
N VAL A 207 6.31 -7.51 4.18
CA VAL A 207 6.11 -8.19 5.47
C VAL A 207 4.67 -8.66 5.63
N ASN A 208 3.69 -7.83 5.27
CA ASN A 208 2.27 -8.19 5.38
C ASN A 208 1.91 -9.33 4.41
N LEU A 209 2.41 -9.31 3.18
CA LEU A 209 2.17 -10.40 2.22
C LEU A 209 2.80 -11.71 2.69
N THR A 210 4.04 -11.69 3.18
CA THR A 210 4.70 -12.87 3.76
C THR A 210 3.92 -13.42 4.96
N ALA A 211 3.41 -12.53 5.82
CA ALA A 211 2.58 -12.92 6.97
C ALA A 211 1.26 -13.59 6.55
N ILE A 212 0.58 -13.07 5.51
CA ILE A 212 -0.66 -13.65 4.98
C ILE A 212 -0.42 -15.04 4.38
N ILE A 213 0.70 -15.23 3.67
CA ILE A 213 1.06 -16.52 3.06
C ILE A 213 1.45 -17.56 4.12
N GLY A 214 1.71 -17.14 5.36
CA GLY A 214 2.05 -18.04 6.46
C GLY A 214 3.49 -18.53 6.43
N ASP A 215 4.35 -17.92 5.61
CA ASP A 215 5.79 -18.18 5.63
C ASP A 215 6.38 -17.54 6.90
N LYS A 216 6.51 -18.35 7.95
CA LYS A 216 7.01 -17.95 9.28
C LYS A 216 8.52 -17.72 9.30
N ASN A 217 9.07 -17.03 8.30
CA ASN A 217 10.43 -16.49 8.37
C ASN A 217 10.60 -15.25 7.46
N PRO A 218 10.05 -14.08 7.84
CA PRO A 218 10.60 -12.82 7.38
C PRO A 218 11.93 -12.61 8.11
N SER A 219 12.99 -13.28 7.66
CA SER A 219 14.36 -12.99 8.11
C SER A 219 14.74 -11.58 7.64
N GLY A 220 14.38 -10.60 8.46
CA GLY A 220 14.54 -9.18 8.19
C GLY A 220 14.29 -8.38 9.45
N GLY A 221 15.12 -8.60 10.47
CA GLY A 221 15.44 -7.63 11.52
C GLY A 221 14.27 -7.05 12.32
N SER A 222 14.11 -7.61 13.53
CA SER A 222 13.62 -6.94 14.74
C SER A 222 13.42 -5.42 14.63
N GLY A 223 12.15 -5.01 14.58
CA GLY A 223 11.69 -3.66 14.86
C GLY A 223 10.37 -3.75 15.61
N SER A 224 10.42 -4.11 16.89
CA SER A 224 9.27 -4.00 17.79
C SER A 224 8.85 -2.54 17.91
N GLU A 225 7.82 -2.14 17.17
CA GLU A 225 7.05 -0.94 17.48
C GLU A 225 5.96 -1.31 18.49
N SER A 226 6.36 -1.40 19.76
CA SER A 226 5.44 -1.32 20.89
C SER A 226 5.08 0.14 21.12
N GLY A 227 4.06 0.61 20.40
CA GLY A 227 3.40 1.90 20.63
C GLY A 227 2.17 1.72 21.53
N ALA A 228 2.36 1.20 22.74
CA ALA A 228 1.29 1.18 23.75
C ALA A 228 1.25 2.53 24.46
N SER A 229 0.30 3.38 24.06
CA SER A 229 -0.12 4.57 24.80
C SER A 229 -0.55 4.17 26.22
N ALA A 230 0.30 4.46 27.20
CA ALA A 230 -0.08 4.47 28.61
C ALA A 230 0.08 5.91 29.14
N SER A 231 -1.08 6.58 29.26
CA SER A 231 -1.24 7.86 29.95
C SER A 231 -0.85 7.69 31.42
N ALA A 232 0.24 8.33 31.85
CA ALA A 232 0.63 8.43 33.26
C ALA A 232 0.62 9.89 33.69
N ARG A 233 -0.35 10.20 34.56
CA ARG A 233 -0.59 11.45 35.28
C ARG A 233 0.63 11.82 36.17
N PRO A 234 1.08 13.09 36.23
CA PRO A 234 2.16 13.46 37.12
C PRO A 234 1.65 13.60 38.56
N THR A 235 2.20 12.81 39.48
CA THR A 235 2.10 13.09 40.93
C THR A 235 3.34 13.85 41.37
N SER A 236 3.14 15.10 41.78
CA SER A 236 4.13 15.94 42.46
C SER A 236 4.52 15.34 43.80
N SER A 237 5.81 15.08 44.02
CA SER A 237 6.37 14.85 45.35
C SER A 237 7.42 15.92 45.65
N SER A 238 7.01 16.88 46.48
CA SER A 238 7.88 17.84 47.14
C SER A 238 8.84 17.09 48.08
N THR A 239 10.13 17.38 48.02
CA THR A 239 11.09 16.97 49.05
C THR A 239 11.83 18.21 49.53
N LEU A 240 11.37 18.75 50.66
CA LEU A 240 12.15 19.67 51.49
C LEU A 240 13.25 18.88 52.20
N LYS A 241 14.48 19.38 52.14
CA LYS A 241 15.58 18.98 53.01
C LYS A 241 15.86 20.13 54.00
N PRO A 242 15.78 19.93 55.33
CA PRO A 242 16.32 20.89 56.27
C PRO A 242 17.79 20.57 56.60
N ALA A 243 18.51 21.65 56.93
CA ALA A 243 19.86 21.80 57.49
C ALA A 243 20.77 20.56 57.56
#